data_AF-A0A7V6ALJ9-F1
#
_entry.id   AF-A0A7V6ALJ9-F1
#
_cell.length_a   1.000
_cell.length_b   1.000
_cell.length_c   1.000
_cell.angle_alpha   90.00
_cell.angle_beta   90.00
_cell.angle_gamma   90.00
#
_symmetry.space_group_name_H-M   'P 1'
#
loop_
_entity.id
_entity.type
_entity.pdbx_description
1 polymer ?
#
loop_
_entity_poly.entity_id
_entity_poly.type
_entity_poly.pdbx_seq_one_letter_code
_entity_poly.pdbx_strand_id
1 'polypeptide(L)'
;MENIYFLAAFWFLSAVISTILANRLKISIALMEITVGASIGFLALKLGWYDRLSLDADWMKFCAGVGAVLLTFLAGAELNPETIKNKITEVSVIGLIGFFVPFAGASLVAYYMLGWNLQASLLCGIALSTTSMAVVYSVMLEYGFN
;
A
#
# COMPACT_ATOMS: atom_id res chain seq x y z
N MET A 1 -22.14 -12.45 13.99
CA MET A 1 -21.55 -13.51 13.13
C MET A 1 -22.06 -13.40 11.70
N GLU A 2 -23.37 -13.44 11.44
CA GLU A 2 -23.93 -13.38 10.07
C GLU A 2 -23.50 -12.14 9.26
N ASN A 3 -23.44 -10.96 9.90
CA ASN A 3 -23.01 -9.73 9.24
C ASN A 3 -21.49 -9.73 8.90
N ILE A 4 -20.66 -10.43 9.68
CA ILE A 4 -19.20 -10.46 9.47
C ILE A 4 -18.87 -11.23 8.18
N TYR A 5 -19.44 -12.42 8.00
CA TYR A 5 -19.19 -13.23 6.80
C TYR A 5 -19.71 -12.57 5.53
N PHE A 6 -20.87 -11.92 5.61
CA PHE A 6 -21.41 -11.14 4.49
C PHE A 6 -20.47 -9.99 4.11
N LEU A 7 -19.99 -9.24 5.10
CA LEU A 7 -19.07 -8.14 4.87
C LEU A 7 -17.72 -8.61 4.33
N ALA A 8 -17.18 -9.69 4.87
CA ALA A 8 -15.96 -10.32 4.37
C ALA A 8 -16.11 -10.77 2.92
N ALA A 9 -17.23 -11.42 2.56
CA ALA A 9 -17.53 -11.81 1.20
C ALA A 9 -17.66 -10.59 0.26
N PHE A 10 -18.28 -9.51 0.72
CA PHE A 10 -18.39 -8.26 -0.04
C PHE A 10 -17.02 -7.64 -0.32
N TRP A 11 -16.14 -7.53 0.68
CA TRP A 11 -14.78 -7.00 0.49
C TRP A 11 -13.93 -7.91 -0.39
N PHE A 12 -14.02 -9.23 -0.21
CA PHE A 12 -13.31 -10.19 -1.04
C PHE A 12 -13.77 -10.12 -2.50
N LEU A 13 -15.09 -10.06 -2.75
CA LEU A 13 -15.64 -9.86 -4.09
C LEU A 13 -15.15 -8.55 -4.71
N SER A 14 -15.09 -7.47 -3.92
CA SER A 14 -14.58 -6.17 -4.36
C SER A 14 -13.10 -6.25 -4.76
N ALA A 15 -12.27 -7.01 -4.04
CA ALA A 15 -10.88 -7.26 -4.40
C ALA A 15 -10.75 -8.06 -5.71
N VAL A 16 -11.59 -9.08 -5.91
CA VAL A 16 -11.64 -9.85 -7.17
C VAL A 16 -12.04 -8.96 -8.35
N ILE A 17 -13.07 -8.11 -8.19
CA ILE A 17 -13.48 -7.13 -9.21
C ILE A 17 -12.33 -6.16 -9.49
N SER A 18 -11.64 -5.69 -8.45
CA SER A 18 -10.46 -4.82 -8.59
C SER A 18 -9.38 -5.48 -9.42
N THR A 19 -9.08 -6.77 -9.19
CA THR A 19 -8.09 -7.52 -9.97
C THR A 19 -8.48 -7.63 -11.45
N ILE A 20 -9.77 -7.89 -11.74
CA ILE A 20 -10.29 -7.94 -13.11
C ILE A 20 -10.17 -6.57 -13.80
N LEU A 21 -10.52 -5.49 -13.10
CA LEU A 21 -10.40 -4.11 -13.61
C LEU A 21 -8.95 -3.72 -13.84
N ALA A 22 -8.06 -4.04 -12.90
CA ALA A 22 -6.62 -3.78 -13.00
C ALA A 22 -6.02 -4.41 -14.26
N ASN A 23 -6.33 -5.69 -14.49
CA ASN A 23 -5.85 -6.42 -15.67
C ASN A 23 -6.41 -5.84 -16.98
N ARG A 24 -7.69 -5.44 -17.01
CA ARG A 24 -8.31 -4.81 -18.20
C ARG A 24 -7.75 -3.43 -18.51
N LEU A 25 -7.48 -2.63 -17.48
CA LEU A 25 -6.99 -1.26 -17.61
C LEU A 25 -5.46 -1.16 -17.68
N LYS A 26 -4.75 -2.28 -17.50
CA LYS A 26 -3.28 -2.36 -17.43
C LYS A 26 -2.70 -1.43 -16.35
N ILE A 27 -3.31 -1.50 -15.17
CA ILE A 27 -2.89 -0.75 -13.97
C ILE A 27 -2.51 -1.76 -12.89
N SER A 28 -1.64 -1.37 -11.96
CA SER A 28 -1.31 -2.17 -10.78
C SER A 28 -2.56 -2.64 -10.03
N ILE A 29 -2.60 -3.93 -9.67
CA ILE A 29 -3.68 -4.54 -8.90
C ILE A 29 -3.86 -3.84 -7.56
N ALA A 30 -2.77 -3.60 -6.82
CA ALA A 30 -2.82 -2.92 -5.53
C ALA A 30 -3.39 -1.51 -5.62
N LEU A 31 -3.01 -0.75 -6.67
CA LEU A 31 -3.59 0.58 -6.90
C LEU A 31 -5.09 0.48 -7.15
N MET A 32 -5.53 -0.49 -7.95
CA MET A 32 -6.94 -0.70 -8.23
C MET A 32 -7.73 -1.07 -6.98
N GLU A 33 -7.22 -1.98 -6.14
CA GLU A 33 -7.84 -2.35 -4.86
C GLU A 33 -8.04 -1.14 -3.94
N ILE A 34 -7.01 -0.27 -3.83
CA ILE A 34 -7.11 0.97 -3.06
C ILE A 34 -8.17 1.90 -3.66
N THR A 35 -8.18 2.11 -4.98
CA THR A 35 -9.16 3.00 -5.62
C THR A 35 -10.60 2.51 -5.52
N VAL A 36 -10.83 1.20 -5.67
CA VAL A 36 -12.15 0.58 -5.52
C VAL A 36 -12.60 0.66 -4.08
N GLY A 37 -11.73 0.32 -3.12
CA GLY A 37 -12.04 0.44 -1.70
C GLY A 37 -12.35 1.87 -1.27
N ALA A 38 -11.55 2.85 -1.73
CA ALA A 38 -11.79 4.27 -1.49
C ALA A 38 -13.11 4.75 -2.12
N SER A 39 -13.43 4.28 -3.34
CA SER A 39 -14.68 4.61 -4.03
C SER A 39 -15.90 4.04 -3.29
N ILE A 40 -15.82 2.79 -2.83
CA ILE A 40 -16.86 2.15 -2.00
C ILE A 40 -17.04 2.93 -0.70
N GLY A 41 -15.96 3.28 -0.01
CA GLY A 41 -15.99 4.07 1.22
C GLY A 41 -16.61 5.46 1.02
N PHE A 42 -16.24 6.15 -0.06
CA PHE A 42 -16.79 7.46 -0.41
C PHE A 42 -18.29 7.40 -0.72
N LEU A 43 -18.73 6.40 -1.50
CA LEU A 43 -20.14 6.20 -1.80
C LEU A 43 -20.94 5.85 -0.55
N ALA A 44 -20.40 5.01 0.34
CA ALA A 44 -21.01 4.68 1.61
C ALA A 44 -21.18 5.92 2.51
N LEU A 45 -20.18 6.81 2.54
CA LEU A 45 -20.27 8.07 3.28
C LEU A 45 -21.36 8.98 2.71
N LYS A 46 -21.46 9.11 1.38
CA LYS A 46 -22.48 9.94 0.72
C LYS A 46 -23.91 9.41 0.90
N LEU A 47 -24.09 8.10 1.00
CA LEU A 47 -25.39 7.43 1.17
C LEU A 47 -25.79 7.24 2.64
N GLY A 48 -24.95 7.64 3.60
CA GLY A 48 -25.21 7.42 5.03
C GLY A 48 -25.13 5.95 5.46
N TRP A 49 -24.39 5.12 4.71
CA TRP A 49 -24.21 3.69 4.99
C TRP A 49 -22.84 3.37 5.60
N TYR A 50 -22.08 4.39 6.01
CA TYR A 50 -20.73 4.22 6.56
C TYR A 50 -20.67 3.22 7.72
N ASP A 51 -21.62 3.31 8.66
CA ASP A 51 -21.70 2.42 9.81
C ASP A 51 -21.97 0.95 9.44
N ARG A 52 -22.59 0.71 8.27
CA ARG A 52 -22.85 -0.65 7.78
C ARG A 52 -21.59 -1.33 7.26
N LEU A 53 -20.58 -0.58 6.82
CA LEU A 53 -19.31 -1.13 6.36
C LEU A 53 -18.36 -1.51 7.50
N SER A 54 -18.74 -1.26 8.77
CA SER A 54 -17.99 -1.67 9.95
C SER A 54 -16.47 -1.47 9.82
N LEU A 55 -16.05 -0.32 9.25
CA LEU A 55 -14.68 -0.07 8.81
C LEU A 55 -13.66 -0.15 9.96
N ASP A 56 -14.12 0.13 11.17
CA ASP A 56 -13.31 0.10 12.39
C ASP A 56 -13.33 -1.23 13.16
N ALA A 57 -13.97 -2.27 12.62
CA ALA A 57 -14.11 -3.56 13.31
C ALA A 57 -12.76 -4.26 13.56
N ASP A 58 -12.61 -4.83 14.75
CA ASP A 58 -11.35 -5.46 15.20
C ASP A 58 -10.89 -6.60 14.29
N TRP A 59 -11.82 -7.41 13.76
CA TRP A 59 -11.49 -8.50 12.84
C TRP A 59 -10.91 -7.98 11.52
N MET A 60 -11.36 -6.81 11.05
CA MET A 60 -10.85 -6.22 9.81
C MET A 60 -9.47 -5.59 10.03
N LYS A 61 -9.26 -4.94 11.18
CA LYS A 61 -7.93 -4.46 11.61
C LYS A 61 -6.95 -5.62 11.78
N PHE A 62 -7.40 -6.75 12.34
CA PHE A 62 -6.61 -7.96 12.46
C PHE A 62 -6.23 -8.52 11.08
N CYS A 63 -7.18 -8.68 10.16
CA CYS A 63 -6.91 -9.15 8.80
C CYS A 63 -5.95 -8.22 8.04
N ALA A 64 -6.14 -6.90 8.14
CA ALA A 64 -5.24 -5.92 7.53
C ALA A 64 -3.81 -6.01 8.11
N GLY A 65 -3.70 -6.15 9.44
CA GLY A 65 -2.41 -6.34 10.11
C GLY A 65 -1.71 -7.62 9.70
N VAL A 66 -2.42 -8.76 9.66
CA VAL A 66 -1.88 -10.04 9.19
C VAL A 66 -1.43 -9.93 7.73
N GLY A 67 -2.24 -9.32 6.86
CA GLY A 67 -1.87 -9.09 5.46
C GLY A 67 -0.60 -8.26 5.32
N ALA A 68 -0.48 -7.14 6.06
CA ALA A 68 0.70 -6.29 6.03
C ALA A 68 1.97 -7.03 6.49
N VAL A 69 1.88 -7.81 7.57
CA VAL A 69 3.01 -8.61 8.07
C VAL A 69 3.41 -9.69 7.07
N LEU A 70 2.43 -10.42 6.50
CA LEU A 70 2.69 -11.48 5.53
C LEU A 70 3.33 -10.93 4.24
N LEU A 71 2.84 -9.80 3.72
CA LEU A 71 3.42 -9.15 2.54
C LEU A 71 4.87 -8.71 2.79
N THR A 72 5.14 -8.12 3.96
CA THR A 72 6.50 -7.69 4.33
C THR A 72 7.43 -8.89 4.52
N PHE A 73 6.92 -9.96 5.13
CA PHE A 73 7.66 -11.22 5.29
C PHE A 73 8.00 -11.85 3.94
N LEU A 74 7.02 -11.95 3.03
CA LEU A 74 7.23 -12.52 1.70
C LEU A 74 8.25 -11.71 0.90
N ALA A 75 8.15 -10.38 0.93
CA ALA A 75 9.13 -9.50 0.30
C ALA A 75 10.56 -9.74 0.84
N GLY A 76 10.71 -10.01 2.14
CA GLY A 76 11.99 -10.39 2.72
C GLY A 76 12.45 -11.81 2.34
N ALA A 77 11.53 -12.75 2.21
CA ALA A 77 11.79 -14.14 1.83
C ALA A 77 12.20 -14.29 0.35
N GLU A 78 11.77 -13.38 -0.52
CA GLU A 78 12.15 -13.35 -1.94
C GLU A 78 13.58 -12.81 -2.17
N LEU A 79 14.22 -12.23 -1.16
CA LEU A 79 15.57 -11.67 -1.28
C LEU A 79 16.65 -12.76 -1.32
N ASN A 80 17.54 -12.68 -2.31
CA ASN A 80 18.72 -13.55 -2.37
C ASN A 80 19.82 -13.04 -1.41
N PRO A 81 20.19 -13.80 -0.36
CA PRO A 81 21.17 -13.37 0.62
C PRO A 81 22.60 -13.27 0.06
N GLU A 82 22.95 -14.06 -0.96
CA GLU A 82 24.28 -13.99 -1.59
C GLU A 82 24.44 -12.69 -2.39
N THR A 83 23.39 -12.30 -3.14
CA THR A 83 23.38 -11.04 -3.89
C THR A 83 23.51 -9.83 -2.95
N ILE A 84 22.79 -9.84 -1.83
CA ILE A 84 22.87 -8.76 -0.83
C ILE A 84 24.28 -8.67 -0.25
N LYS A 85 24.90 -9.80 0.11
CA LYS A 85 26.28 -9.81 0.65
C LYS A 85 27.28 -9.25 -0.35
N ASN A 86 27.15 -9.60 -1.63
CA ASN A 86 28.05 -9.14 -2.69
C ASN A 86 27.86 -7.65 -3.03
N LYS A 87 26.71 -7.06 -2.70
CA LYS A 87 26.31 -5.68 -3.04
C LYS A 87 25.89 -4.85 -1.83
N ILE A 88 26.42 -5.18 -0.65
CA ILE A 88 25.92 -4.61 0.61
C ILE A 88 26.08 -3.10 0.66
N THR A 89 27.18 -2.56 0.10
CA THR A 89 27.45 -1.13 0.04
C THR A 89 26.46 -0.41 -0.86
N GLU A 90 26.24 -0.91 -2.07
CA GLU A 90 25.34 -0.32 -3.05
C GLU A 90 23.89 -0.39 -2.56
N VAL A 91 23.45 -1.55 -2.07
CA VAL A 91 22.09 -1.74 -1.54
C VAL A 91 21.85 -0.85 -0.31
N SER A 92 22.82 -0.74 0.61
CA SER A 92 22.67 0.11 1.79
C SER A 92 22.61 1.59 1.43
N VAL A 93 23.48 2.06 0.52
CA VAL A 93 23.50 3.46 0.10
C VAL A 93 22.22 3.82 -0.66
N ILE A 94 21.80 2.98 -1.60
CA ILE A 94 20.56 3.19 -2.36
C ILE A 94 19.35 3.15 -1.42
N GLY A 95 19.31 2.20 -0.48
CA GLY A 95 18.23 2.09 0.51
C GLY A 95 18.15 3.29 1.45
N LEU A 96 19.28 3.74 1.99
CA LEU A 96 19.33 4.90 2.89
C LEU A 96 18.94 6.19 2.16
N ILE A 97 19.54 6.45 0.99
CA ILE A 97 19.22 7.65 0.21
C ILE A 97 17.77 7.58 -0.26
N GLY A 98 17.33 6.42 -0.74
CA GLY A 98 15.97 6.16 -1.22
C GLY A 98 14.89 6.36 -0.14
N PHE A 99 15.24 6.20 1.14
CA PHE A 99 14.34 6.52 2.24
C PHE A 99 14.48 7.98 2.72
N PHE A 100 15.69 8.40 3.08
CA PHE A 100 15.89 9.68 3.77
C PHE A 100 15.63 10.90 2.90
N VAL A 101 15.91 10.82 1.59
CA VAL A 101 15.68 11.96 0.69
C VAL A 101 14.18 12.20 0.48
N PRO A 102 13.35 11.20 0.10
CA PRO A 102 11.90 11.38 0.05
C PRO A 102 11.30 11.75 1.41
N PHE A 103 11.80 11.17 2.51
CA PHE A 103 11.32 11.46 3.86
C PHE A 103 11.48 12.93 4.21
N ALA A 104 12.70 13.46 4.02
CA ALA A 104 12.99 14.87 4.26
C ALA A 104 12.18 15.76 3.31
N GLY A 105 12.16 15.43 2.01
CA GLY A 105 11.41 16.19 1.01
C GLY A 105 9.93 16.32 1.34
N ALA A 106 9.25 15.19 1.57
CA ALA A 106 7.82 15.16 1.90
C ALA A 106 7.54 15.83 3.25
N SER A 107 8.36 15.60 4.28
CA SER A 107 8.18 16.24 5.59
C SER A 107 8.33 17.76 5.51
N LEU A 108 9.33 18.26 4.77
CA LEU A 108 9.57 19.69 4.60
C LEU A 108 8.45 20.35 3.80
N VAL A 109 7.98 19.71 2.72
CA VAL A 109 6.84 20.21 1.95
C VAL A 109 5.57 20.25 2.81
N ALA A 110 5.28 19.20 3.57
CA ALA A 110 4.12 19.17 4.45
C ALA A 110 4.18 20.26 5.54
N TYR A 111 5.35 20.47 6.13
CA TYR A 111 5.52 21.47 7.18
C TYR A 111 5.49 22.90 6.64
N TYR A 112 6.30 23.22 5.63
CA TYR A 112 6.50 24.59 5.16
C TYR A 112 5.50 25.04 4.09
N MET A 113 5.05 24.14 3.19
CA MET A 113 4.13 24.51 2.11
C MET A 113 2.67 24.25 2.48
N LEU A 114 2.38 23.15 3.17
CA LEU A 114 1.01 22.80 3.58
C LEU A 114 0.64 23.30 4.98
N GLY A 115 1.62 23.79 5.75
CA GLY A 115 1.41 24.33 7.09
C GLY A 115 1.00 23.28 8.13
N TRP A 116 1.34 22.01 7.89
CA TRP A 116 1.02 20.94 8.85
C TRP A 116 1.90 21.04 10.09
N ASN A 117 1.40 20.55 11.22
CA ASN A 117 2.22 20.45 12.42
C ASN A 117 3.39 19.46 12.20
N LEU A 118 4.39 19.51 13.09
CA LEU A 118 5.59 18.68 12.96
C LEU A 118 5.26 17.18 12.92
N GLN A 119 4.37 16.70 13.79
CA GLN A 119 4.03 15.28 13.87
C GLN A 119 3.37 14.77 12.59
N ALA A 120 2.38 15.49 12.07
CA ALA A 120 1.69 15.16 10.82
C ALA A 120 2.65 15.22 9.62
N SER A 121 3.57 16.19 9.62
CA SER A 121 4.57 16.34 8.56
C SER A 121 5.55 15.15 8.54
N LEU A 122 6.04 14.72 9.70
CA LEU A 122 6.92 13.55 9.81
C LEU A 122 6.19 12.26 9.43
N LEU A 123 4.91 12.11 9.80
CA LEU A 123 4.08 10.97 9.36
C LEU A 123 3.89 10.95 7.84
N CYS A 124 3.67 12.11 7.22
CA CYS A 124 3.62 12.26 5.77
C CYS A 124 4.93 11.80 5.11
N GLY A 125 6.06 12.25 5.67
CA GLY A 125 7.38 11.81 5.27
C GLY A 125 7.51 10.29 5.26
N ILE A 126 7.19 9.63 6.39
CA ILE A 126 7.28 8.17 6.53
C ILE A 126 6.39 7.48 5.48
N ALA A 127 5.14 7.95 5.32
CA ALA A 127 4.17 7.35 4.40
C ALA A 127 4.60 7.41 2.93
N LEU A 128 5.35 8.44 2.52
CA LEU A 128 5.77 8.65 1.13
C LEU A 128 7.19 8.15 0.81
N SER A 129 7.91 7.59 1.79
CA SER A 129 9.32 7.20 1.63
C SER A 129 9.56 5.73 1.32
N THR A 130 8.49 4.92 1.29
CA THR A 130 8.58 3.50 0.99
C THR A 130 8.25 3.24 -0.49
N THR A 131 9.12 2.51 -1.18
CA THR A 131 8.92 2.14 -2.58
C THR A 131 8.41 0.70 -2.70
N SER A 132 7.38 0.47 -3.51
CA SER A 132 6.85 -0.88 -3.75
C SER A 132 7.46 -1.50 -5.02
N MET A 133 8.44 -2.39 -4.84
CA MET A 133 9.06 -3.13 -5.95
C MET A 133 8.05 -4.00 -6.71
N ALA A 134 7.02 -4.51 -6.04
CA ALA A 134 6.00 -5.36 -6.67
C ALA A 134 5.32 -4.69 -7.87
N VAL A 135 5.06 -3.38 -7.77
CA VAL A 135 4.45 -2.61 -8.87
C VAL A 135 5.44 -2.32 -9.99
N VAL A 136 6.69 -2.01 -9.66
CA VAL A 136 7.73 -1.73 -10.65
C VAL A 136 8.11 -3.01 -11.40
N TYR A 137 8.23 -4.13 -10.71
CA TYR A 137 8.59 -5.42 -11.30
C TYR A 137 7.55 -5.91 -12.30
N SER A 138 6.25 -5.80 -11.99
CA SER A 138 5.20 -6.16 -12.95
C SER A 138 5.28 -5.31 -14.23
N VAL A 139 5.59 -4.02 -14.09
CA VAL A 139 5.79 -3.11 -15.23
C VAL A 139 7.05 -3.49 -16.01
N MET A 140 8.18 -3.74 -15.34
CA MET A 140 9.42 -4.13 -16.01
C MET A 140 9.25 -5.39 -16.84
N LEU A 141 8.52 -6.39 -16.33
CA LEU A 141 8.20 -7.61 -17.09
C LEU A 141 7.27 -7.34 -18.27
N GLU A 142 6.23 -6.52 -18.09
CA GLU A 142 5.26 -6.20 -19.15
C GLU A 142 5.91 -5.42 -20.31
N TYR A 143 6.91 -4.57 -20.01
CA TYR A 143 7.65 -3.81 -21.02
C TYR A 143 8.97 -4.45 -21.47
N GLY A 144 9.31 -5.65 -20.98
CA GLY A 144 10.47 -6.42 -21.44
C GLY A 144 11.84 -5.93 -20.97
N PHE A 145 11.92 -5.26 -19.82
CA PHE A 145 13.15 -4.71 -19.24
C PHE A 145 13.91 -5.67 -18.30
N ASN A 146 13.88 -6.99 -18.56
CA ASN A 146 14.57 -7.99 -17.73
C ASN A 146 15.92 -8.42 -18.31
#